data_AF-A0A429ZDH5-F1
#
_entry.id   AF-A0A429ZDH5-F1
#
_cell.length_a   1.000
_cell.length_b   1.000
_cell.length_c   1.000
_cell.angle_alpha   90.00
_cell.angle_beta   90.00
_cell.angle_gamma   90.00
#
_symmetry.space_group_name_H-M   'P 1'
#
loop_
_entity.id
_entity.type
_entity.pdbx_description
1 polymer ?
#
loop_
_entity_poly.entity_id
_entity_poly.type
_entity_poly.pdbx_seq_one_letter_code
_entity_poly.pdbx_strand_id
1 'polypeptide(L)'
;MTSMEEINEFRKQRGWHHESKEKDLAISISLEANELLELFQWKDNSEAIKQTERLEEELADVLIYSYTLADKLGFDIDEIIAKKLVKNAQKYPVK
;
A
#
# COMPACT_ATOMS: atom_id res chain seq x y z
N MET A 1 14.55 -7.17 10.08
CA MET A 1 14.37 -5.99 9.22
C MET A 1 12.89 -5.66 9.19
N THR A 2 12.53 -4.39 9.12
CA THR A 2 11.15 -3.97 8.87
C THR A 2 10.81 -4.22 7.40
N SER A 3 9.52 -4.32 7.05
CA SER A 3 9.11 -4.47 5.64
C SER A 3 9.63 -3.32 4.76
N MET A 4 9.71 -2.11 5.32
CA MET A 4 10.29 -0.95 4.62
C MET A 4 11.78 -1.13 4.30
N GLU A 5 12.56 -1.69 5.24
CA GLU A 5 13.98 -2.01 5.02
C GLU A 5 14.15 -3.06 3.91
N GLU A 6 13.31 -4.10 3.89
CA GLU A 6 13.34 -5.16 2.86
C GLU A 6 12.99 -4.62 1.47
N ILE A 7 11.94 -3.78 1.37
CA ILE A 7 11.55 -3.10 0.13
C ILE A 7 12.69 -2.21 -0.38
N ASN A 8 13.30 -1.42 0.50
CA ASN A 8 14.38 -0.52 0.13
C ASN A 8 15.62 -1.27 -0.36
N GLU A 9 16.00 -2.36 0.32
CA GLU A 9 17.12 -3.20 -0.12
C GLU A 9 16.82 -3.89 -1.46
N PHE A 10 15.62 -4.42 -1.64
CA PHE A 10 15.17 -5.03 -2.90
C PHE A 10 15.27 -4.04 -4.08
N ARG A 11 14.81 -2.80 -3.88
CA ARG A 11 14.84 -1.73 -4.89
C ARG A 11 16.26 -1.24 -5.16
N LYS A 12 17.08 -1.12 -4.12
CA LYS A 12 18.49 -0.72 -4.22
C LYS A 12 19.29 -1.70 -5.06
N GLN A 13 19.13 -3.01 -4.83
CA GLN A 13 19.80 -4.05 -5.61
C GLN A 13 19.47 -4.00 -7.12
N ARG A 14 18.33 -3.40 -7.48
CA ARG A 14 17.85 -3.26 -8.86
C ARG A 14 18.08 -1.87 -9.46
N GLY A 15 18.64 -0.93 -8.69
CA GLY A 15 18.85 0.46 -9.13
C GLY A 15 17.58 1.31 -9.18
N TRP A 16 16.42 0.80 -8.73
CA TRP A 16 15.12 1.46 -8.85
C TRP A 16 14.91 2.62 -7.86
N HIS A 17 15.74 2.70 -6.82
CA HIS A 17 15.60 3.68 -5.74
C HIS A 17 15.64 5.15 -6.23
N HIS A 18 16.41 5.44 -7.28
CA HIS A 18 16.57 6.81 -7.79
C HIS A 18 15.61 7.18 -8.93
N GLU A 19 15.01 6.20 -9.60
CA GLU A 19 14.23 6.44 -10.83
C GLU A 19 12.76 6.79 -10.55
N SER A 20 12.17 6.24 -9.49
CA SER A 20 10.75 6.47 -9.20
C SER A 20 10.52 7.90 -8.68
N LYS A 21 9.76 8.73 -9.42
CA LYS A 21 9.28 10.03 -8.91
C LYS A 21 8.05 9.82 -8.04
N GLU A 22 7.78 10.75 -7.12
CA GLU A 22 6.62 10.70 -6.22
C GLU A 22 5.31 10.57 -6.99
N LYS A 23 5.18 11.29 -8.11
CA LYS A 23 4.00 11.19 -8.99
C LYS A 23 3.83 9.77 -9.54
N ASP A 24 4.92 9.12 -9.92
CA ASP A 24 4.89 7.83 -10.60
C ASP A 24 4.51 6.74 -9.59
N LEU A 25 5.03 6.86 -8.35
CA LEU A 25 4.64 6.00 -7.23
C LEU A 25 3.15 6.18 -6.86
N ALA A 26 2.64 7.41 -6.84
CA ALA A 26 1.23 7.65 -6.61
C ALA A 26 0.33 7.04 -7.71
N ILE A 27 0.80 7.06 -8.96
CA ILE A 27 0.12 6.37 -10.07
C ILE A 27 0.16 4.86 -9.83
N SER A 28 1.31 4.27 -9.51
CA SER A 28 1.44 2.84 -9.21
C SER A 28 0.48 2.40 -8.10
N ILE A 29 0.39 3.12 -6.98
CA ILE A 29 -0.58 2.82 -5.91
C ILE A 29 -2.01 2.73 -6.47
N SER A 30 -2.39 3.65 -7.36
CA SER A 30 -3.72 3.61 -7.98
C SER A 30 -3.90 2.45 -8.94
N LEU A 31 -2.85 2.01 -9.63
CA LEU A 31 -2.92 0.87 -10.54
C LEU A 31 -3.12 -0.43 -9.74
N GLU A 32 -2.29 -0.69 -8.74
CA GLU A 32 -2.40 -1.91 -7.93
C GLU A 32 -3.70 -1.94 -7.11
N ALA A 33 -4.19 -0.78 -6.66
CA ALA A 33 -5.50 -0.71 -6.01
C ALA A 33 -6.65 -1.09 -6.95
N ASN A 34 -6.50 -0.85 -8.27
CA ASN A 34 -7.47 -1.31 -9.27
C ASN A 34 -7.32 -2.80 -9.58
N GLU A 35 -6.11 -3.36 -9.56
CA GLU A 35 -5.90 -4.81 -9.70
C GLU A 35 -6.52 -5.56 -8.51
N LEU A 36 -6.32 -5.05 -7.28
CA LEU A 36 -7.02 -5.54 -6.09
C LEU A 36 -8.54 -5.45 -6.24
N LEU A 37 -9.06 -4.34 -6.77
CA LEU A 37 -10.49 -4.14 -7.00
C LEU A 37 -11.04 -5.14 -8.05
N GLU A 38 -10.27 -5.47 -9.08
CA GLU A 38 -10.65 -6.41 -10.13
C GLU A 38 -10.96 -7.80 -9.56
N LEU A 39 -10.28 -8.22 -8.50
CA LEU A 39 -10.56 -9.49 -7.83
C LEU A 39 -11.98 -9.61 -7.29
N PHE A 40 -12.66 -8.48 -7.05
CA PHE A 40 -14.05 -8.40 -6.60
C PHE A 40 -15.03 -8.07 -7.73
N GLN A 41 -14.53 -7.69 -8.91
CA GLN A 41 -15.37 -7.31 -10.02
C GLN A 41 -16.21 -8.50 -10.50
N TRP A 42 -17.53 -8.30 -10.59
CA TRP A 42 -18.51 -9.30 -11.03
C TRP A 42 -18.62 -10.56 -10.16
N LYS A 43 -18.08 -10.54 -8.94
CA LYS A 43 -18.11 -11.66 -7.99
C LYS A 43 -18.83 -11.29 -6.71
N ASP A 44 -19.47 -12.29 -6.09
CA ASP A 44 -19.93 -12.16 -4.71
C ASP A 44 -18.73 -12.18 -3.74
N ASN A 45 -18.87 -11.52 -2.60
CA ASN A 45 -17.81 -11.43 -1.58
C ASN A 45 -17.28 -12.81 -1.16
N SER A 46 -18.15 -13.81 -0.99
CA SER A 46 -17.76 -15.17 -0.57
C SER A 46 -16.96 -15.94 -1.63
N GLU A 47 -17.03 -15.53 -2.89
CA GLU A 47 -16.21 -16.07 -3.98
C GLU A 47 -14.89 -15.33 -4.08
N ALA A 48 -14.93 -13.99 -4.05
CA ALA A 48 -13.74 -13.15 -4.17
C ALA A 48 -12.68 -13.51 -3.12
N ILE A 49 -13.08 -13.68 -1.85
CA ILE A 49 -12.18 -14.00 -0.73
C ILE A 49 -11.53 -15.39 -0.80
N LYS A 50 -11.98 -16.28 -1.70
CA LYS A 50 -11.34 -17.59 -1.92
C LYS A 50 -10.07 -17.49 -2.75
N GLN A 51 -9.84 -16.37 -3.43
CA GLN A 51 -8.64 -16.08 -4.22
C GLN A 51 -7.52 -15.56 -3.31
N THR A 52 -7.23 -16.27 -2.21
CA THR A 52 -6.36 -15.78 -1.13
C THR A 52 -4.98 -15.35 -1.62
N GLU A 53 -4.33 -16.17 -2.44
CA GLU A 53 -2.99 -15.87 -2.99
C GLU A 53 -2.98 -14.56 -3.79
N ARG A 54 -3.91 -14.41 -4.73
CA ARG A 54 -4.07 -13.17 -5.51
C ARG A 54 -4.39 -11.97 -4.63
N LEU A 55 -5.26 -12.13 -3.63
CA LEU A 55 -5.59 -11.05 -2.70
C LEU A 55 -4.38 -10.60 -1.88
N GLU A 56 -3.54 -11.54 -1.45
CA GLU A 56 -2.29 -11.25 -0.74
C GLU A 56 -1.31 -10.51 -1.65
N GLU A 57 -1.16 -10.94 -2.91
CA GLU A 57 -0.31 -10.29 -3.91
C GLU A 57 -0.73 -8.84 -4.16
N GLU A 58 -1.97 -8.61 -4.60
CA GLU A 58 -2.41 -7.25 -4.98
C GLU A 58 -2.43 -6.29 -3.78
N LEU A 59 -2.81 -6.80 -2.59
CA LEU A 59 -2.75 -5.99 -1.37
C LEU A 59 -1.30 -5.68 -1.00
N ALA A 60 -0.38 -6.63 -1.15
CA ALA A 60 1.03 -6.39 -0.90
C ALA A 60 1.58 -5.34 -1.86
N ASP A 61 1.21 -5.36 -3.14
CA ASP A 61 1.68 -4.38 -4.13
C ASP A 61 1.20 -2.96 -3.80
N VAL A 62 -0.07 -2.79 -3.40
CA VAL A 62 -0.59 -1.50 -2.87
C VAL A 62 0.26 -1.01 -1.70
N LEU A 63 0.60 -1.90 -0.77
CA LEU A 63 1.40 -1.56 0.40
C LEU A 63 2.85 -1.24 0.02
N ILE A 64 3.49 -2.01 -0.86
CA ILE A 64 4.88 -1.81 -1.28
C ILE A 64 5.07 -0.44 -1.91
N TYR A 65 4.19 -0.03 -2.82
CA TYR A 65 4.26 1.31 -3.41
C TYR A 65 3.92 2.42 -2.40
N SER A 66 2.98 2.17 -1.48
CA SER A 66 2.65 3.11 -0.41
C SER A 66 3.83 3.34 0.53
N TYR A 67 4.52 2.26 0.93
CA TYR A 67 5.72 2.30 1.76
C TYR A 67 6.87 3.01 1.04
N THR A 68 7.06 2.68 -0.22
CA THR A 68 8.04 3.32 -1.09
C THR A 68 7.82 4.84 -1.21
N LEU A 69 6.56 5.27 -1.35
CA LEU A 69 6.22 6.69 -1.42
C LEU A 69 6.45 7.38 -0.07
N ALA A 70 6.07 6.73 1.03
CA ALA A 70 6.31 7.26 2.38
C ALA A 70 7.81 7.44 2.66
N ASP A 71 8.64 6.44 2.36
CA ASP A 71 10.10 6.49 2.46
C ASP A 71 10.66 7.65 1.63
N LYS A 72 10.24 7.78 0.37
CA LYS A 72 10.69 8.85 -0.53
C LYS A 72 10.34 10.25 -0.01
N LEU A 73 9.19 10.39 0.66
CA LEU A 73 8.74 11.65 1.26
C LEU A 73 9.29 11.87 2.68
N GLY A 74 10.05 10.92 3.24
CA GLY A 74 10.59 10.98 4.59
C GLY A 74 9.51 10.85 5.67
N PHE A 75 8.43 10.12 5.39
CA PHE A 75 7.34 9.90 6.34
C PHE A 75 7.55 8.60 7.12
N ASP A 76 7.40 8.70 8.44
CA ASP A 76 7.22 7.53 9.28
C ASP A 76 5.77 7.03 9.16
N ILE A 77 5.61 5.79 8.70
CA ILE A 77 4.29 5.21 8.38
C ILE A 77 3.43 5.05 9.63
N ASP A 78 4.02 4.60 10.73
CA ASP A 78 3.29 4.40 11.98
C ASP A 78 2.83 5.75 12.55
N GLU A 79 3.66 6.78 12.45
CA GLU A 79 3.32 8.13 12.88
C GLU A 79 2.16 8.72 12.06
N ILE A 80 2.18 8.63 10.72
CA ILE A 80 1.11 9.19 9.89
C ILE A 80 -0.21 8.43 10.09
N ILE A 81 -0.17 7.11 10.29
CA ILE A 81 -1.34 6.29 10.60
C ILE A 81 -1.91 6.68 11.96
N ALA A 82 -1.06 6.74 13.00
CA ALA A 82 -1.48 7.12 14.36
C ALA A 82 -2.15 8.50 14.38
N LYS A 83 -1.55 9.50 13.73
CA LYS A 83 -2.15 10.84 13.58
C LYS A 83 -3.49 10.80 12.86
N LYS A 84 -3.63 9.96 11.83
CA LYS A 84 -4.88 9.83 11.07
C LYS A 84 -5.97 9.11 11.88
N LEU A 85 -5.63 8.11 12.67
CA LEU A 85 -6.56 7.39 13.55
C LEU A 85 -7.15 8.33 14.62
N VAL A 86 -6.35 9.19 15.25
CA VAL A 86 -6.86 10.21 16.19
C VAL A 86 -7.91 11.11 15.53
N LYS A 87 -7.61 11.61 14.32
CA LYS A 87 -8.57 12.44 13.54
C LYS A 87 -9.83 11.65 13.17
N ASN A 88 -9.70 10.37 12.83
CA ASN A 88 -10.83 9.53 12.47
C ASN A 88 -11.72 9.23 13.68
N ALA A 89 -11.15 8.98 14.86
CA ALA A 89 -11.90 8.75 16.10
C ALA A 89 -12.71 10.00 16.52
N GLN A 90 -12.16 11.20 16.30
CA GLN A 90 -12.89 12.46 16.50
C GLN A 90 -14.04 12.61 15.48
N LYS A 91 -13.81 12.25 14.22
CA LYS A 91 -14.82 12.32 13.16
C LYS A 91 -15.93 11.28 13.34
N TYR A 92 -15.61 10.10 13.87
CA TYR A 92 -16.50 8.96 14.03
C TYR A 92 -16.41 8.40 15.46
N PRO A 93 -17.04 9.06 16.45
CA PRO A 93 -16.97 8.64 17.85
C PRO A 93 -17.73 7.32 18.08
N VAL A 94 -17.27 6.55 19.08
CA VAL A 94 -17.99 5.38 19.59
C VAL A 94 -19.30 5.85 20.23
N LYS A 95 -20.40 5.12 19.97
CA LYS A 95 -21.70 5.39 20.59
C LYS A 95 -21.80 4.78 21.97
#